data_AF-W7DU36-F1
#
_entry.id   AF-W7DU36-F1
#
_cell.length_a   1.000
_cell.length_b   1.000
_cell.length_c   1.000
_cell.angle_alpha   90.00
_cell.angle_beta   90.00
_cell.angle_gamma   90.00
#
_symmetry.space_group_name_H-M   'P 1'
#
loop_
_entity.id
_entity.type
_entity.pdbx_description
1 polymer ?
#
loop_
_entity_poly.entity_id
_entity_poly.type
_entity_poly.pdbx_seq_one_letter_code
_entity_poly.pdbx_strand_id
1 'polypeptide(L)'
;MVDSVRFLLDEKIQSFDVHGTFEGDLLASVTVQFTGETKVATAIMNRVSGVSEEKAEIMSKDGKWTVSNLSELTIQEGIESRLVRHPDWENTLKKRGFAQIIHAFLEAVRNGTKEPISKDDALFTHEICEEILQKLTQK
;
A
#
# COMPACT_ATOMS: atom_id res chain seq x y z
N MET A 1 4.38 -0.91 -0.76
CA MET A 1 3.50 -1.43 0.32
C MET A 1 3.52 -0.54 1.55
N VAL A 2 4.69 -0.27 2.15
CA VAL A 2 4.80 0.62 3.33
C VAL A 2 4.14 1.98 3.08
N ASP A 3 4.47 2.61 1.95
CA ASP A 3 3.89 3.89 1.52
C ASP A 3 2.35 3.88 1.49
N SER A 4 1.78 2.92 0.76
CA SER A 4 0.32 2.77 0.65
C SER A 4 -0.34 2.48 2.00
N VAL A 5 0.33 1.73 2.89
CA VAL A 5 -0.16 1.51 4.25
C VAL A 5 -0.14 2.80 5.05
N ARG A 6 0.92 3.60 5.00
CA ARG A 6 0.98 4.92 5.66
C ARG A 6 -0.14 5.83 5.17
N PHE A 7 -0.36 5.86 3.87
CA PHE A 7 -1.44 6.64 3.25
C PHE A 7 -2.83 6.18 3.71
N LEU A 8 -3.10 4.87 3.72
CA LEU A 8 -4.42 4.32 4.08
C LEU A 8 -4.67 4.29 5.59
N LEU A 9 -3.62 4.16 6.40
CA LEU A 9 -3.73 4.21 7.86
C LEU A 9 -4.25 5.60 8.28
N ASP A 10 -3.81 6.66 7.59
CA ASP A 10 -4.28 8.04 7.82
C ASP A 10 -4.21 8.43 9.30
N GLU A 11 -3.12 8.03 9.96
CA GLU A 11 -2.69 8.47 11.28
C GLU A 11 -1.19 8.20 11.45
N LYS A 12 -0.59 8.81 12.48
CA LYS A 12 0.82 8.62 12.78
C LYS A 12 1.06 7.19 13.28
N ILE A 13 2.05 6.52 12.68
CA ILE A 13 2.57 5.24 13.19
C ILE A 13 3.25 5.49 14.55
N GLN A 14 2.79 4.81 15.59
CA GLN A 14 3.36 4.85 16.93
C GLN A 14 4.45 3.79 17.10
N SER A 15 4.21 2.59 16.56
CA SER A 15 5.15 1.48 16.59
C SER A 15 4.84 0.48 15.48
N PHE A 16 5.81 -0.40 15.20
CA PHE A 16 5.59 -1.54 14.33
C PHE A 16 6.52 -2.72 14.66
N ASP A 17 5.99 -3.92 14.41
CA ASP A 17 6.66 -5.20 14.55
C ASP A 17 6.89 -5.83 13.19
N VAL A 18 8.02 -6.52 13.04
CA VAL A 18 8.47 -7.08 11.77
C VAL A 18 8.82 -8.56 11.92
N HIS A 19 8.26 -9.36 11.00
CA HIS A 19 8.51 -10.78 10.90
C HIS A 19 8.88 -11.13 9.46
N GLY A 20 10.08 -11.68 9.26
CA GLY A 20 10.54 -12.12 7.96
C GLY A 20 10.86 -13.61 7.94
N THR A 21 10.78 -14.21 6.77
CA THR A 21 11.34 -15.53 6.48
C THR A 21 12.35 -15.41 5.34
N PHE A 22 13.36 -16.28 5.35
CA PHE A 22 14.47 -16.23 4.40
C PHE A 22 14.67 -17.59 3.73
N GLU A 23 15.05 -17.56 2.45
CA GLU A 23 15.59 -18.70 1.72
C GLU A 23 17.07 -18.42 1.44
N GLY A 24 17.95 -19.01 2.26
CA GLY A 24 19.36 -18.61 2.31
C GLY A 24 19.48 -17.14 2.77
N ASP A 25 20.19 -16.33 1.99
CA ASP A 25 20.41 -14.90 2.29
C ASP A 25 19.33 -13.97 1.71
N LEU A 26 18.30 -14.53 1.07
CA LEU A 26 17.24 -13.77 0.40
C LEU A 26 15.96 -13.75 1.24
N LEU A 27 15.40 -12.55 1.42
CA LEU A 27 14.11 -12.37 2.09
C LEU A 27 12.98 -12.99 1.24
N ALA A 28 12.40 -14.09 1.72
CA ALA A 28 11.33 -14.82 1.05
C ALA A 28 9.97 -14.18 1.32
N SER A 29 9.68 -13.83 2.58
CA SER A 29 8.46 -13.12 2.96
C SER A 29 8.71 -12.13 4.09
N VAL A 30 7.87 -11.10 4.17
CA VAL A 30 7.86 -10.15 5.29
C VAL A 30 6.42 -9.77 5.63
N THR A 31 6.14 -9.76 6.93
CA THR A 31 4.93 -9.21 7.53
C THR A 31 5.33 -8.07 8.46
N VAL A 32 4.73 -6.91 8.28
CA VAL A 32 4.89 -5.75 9.15
C VAL A 32 3.53 -5.39 9.72
N GLN A 33 3.43 -5.34 11.05
CA GLN A 33 2.23 -4.89 11.75
C GLN A 33 2.47 -3.49 12.31
N PHE A 34 1.74 -2.52 11.78
CA PHE A 34 1.79 -1.12 12.18
C PHE A 34 0.68 -0.84 13.18
N THR A 35 1.03 -0.11 14.23
CA THR A 35 0.11 0.38 15.25
C THR A 35 0.12 1.91 15.22
N GLY A 36 -1.03 2.52 15.01
CA GLY A 36 -1.23 3.94 15.26
C GLY A 36 -2.04 4.16 16.55
N GLU A 37 -2.62 5.36 16.70
CA GLU A 37 -3.37 5.71 17.90
C GLU A 37 -4.70 4.95 18.02
N THR A 38 -5.40 4.77 16.91
CA THR A 38 -6.74 4.18 16.90
C THR A 38 -6.91 3.06 15.87
N LYS A 39 -5.94 2.91 14.97
CA LYS A 39 -5.98 1.98 13.85
C LYS A 39 -4.75 1.09 13.86
N VAL A 40 -4.89 -0.04 13.18
CA VAL A 40 -3.80 -0.98 12.91
C VAL A 40 -3.78 -1.28 11.42
N ALA A 41 -2.59 -1.55 10.90
CA ALA A 41 -2.44 -2.01 9.53
C ALA A 41 -1.44 -3.15 9.46
N THR A 42 -1.68 -4.07 8.54
CA THR A 42 -0.75 -5.18 8.28
C THR A 42 -0.31 -5.13 6.83
N ALA A 43 0.99 -5.04 6.61
CA ALA A 43 1.63 -5.16 5.31
C ALA A 43 2.20 -6.58 5.18
N ILE A 44 1.85 -7.31 4.13
CA ILE A 44 2.34 -8.67 3.87
C ILE A 44 2.88 -8.75 2.46
N MET A 45 4.15 -9.11 2.32
CA MET A 45 4.76 -9.46 1.04
C MET A 45 5.32 -10.87 1.11
N ASN A 46 4.95 -11.71 0.16
CA ASN A 46 5.53 -13.04 -0.01
C ASN A 46 6.00 -13.19 -1.47
N ARG A 47 7.30 -13.37 -1.68
CA ARG A 47 7.92 -13.47 -3.01
C ARG A 47 7.91 -14.89 -3.57
N VAL A 48 7.75 -15.88 -2.69
CA VAL A 48 7.70 -17.30 -3.02
C VAL A 48 6.28 -17.85 -2.98
N SER A 49 5.27 -16.97 -2.92
CA SER A 49 3.88 -17.38 -3.10
C SER A 49 3.69 -17.93 -4.51
N GLY A 50 3.02 -19.08 -4.64
CA GLY A 50 2.69 -19.69 -5.94
C GLY A 50 1.71 -18.89 -6.81
N VAL A 51 1.39 -17.65 -6.41
CA VAL A 51 0.51 -16.72 -7.10
C VAL A 51 1.08 -15.32 -7.01
N SER A 52 0.94 -14.54 -8.09
CA SER A 52 1.23 -13.11 -8.11
C SER A 52 -0.07 -12.34 -7.91
N GLU A 53 -0.27 -11.79 -6.71
CA GLU A 53 -1.46 -11.03 -6.35
C GLU A 53 -1.06 -9.75 -5.60
N GLU A 54 -1.83 -8.70 -5.83
CA GLU A 54 -1.82 -7.49 -5.01
C GLU A 54 -3.22 -7.27 -4.45
N LYS A 55 -3.33 -7.10 -3.13
CA LYS A 55 -4.60 -6.89 -2.44
C LYS A 55 -4.45 -5.83 -1.36
N ALA A 56 -5.38 -4.88 -1.31
CA ALA A 56 -5.53 -3.94 -0.21
C ALA A 56 -6.92 -4.08 0.39
N GLU A 57 -7.02 -4.11 1.72
CA GLU A 57 -8.30 -4.23 2.43
C GLU A 57 -8.41 -3.16 3.51
N ILE A 58 -9.55 -2.48 3.56
CA ILE A 58 -9.91 -1.53 4.61
C ILE A 58 -11.17 -2.06 5.26
N MET A 59 -11.15 -2.18 6.59
CA MET A 59 -12.26 -2.64 7.40
C MET A 59 -12.65 -1.54 8.38
N SER A 60 -13.93 -1.20 8.40
CA SER A 60 -14.49 -0.27 9.38
C SER A 60 -15.82 -0.82 9.91
N LYS A 61 -16.43 -0.06 10.83
CA LYS A 61 -17.79 -0.36 11.32
C LYS A 61 -18.85 -0.31 10.20
N ASP A 62 -18.59 0.47 9.15
CA ASP A 62 -19.57 0.76 8.10
C ASP A 62 -19.47 -0.25 6.95
N GLY A 63 -18.32 -0.92 6.81
CA GLY A 63 -18.14 -1.94 5.78
C GLY A 63 -16.70 -2.37 5.59
N LYS A 64 -16.50 -3.09 4.48
CA LYS A 64 -15.20 -3.56 4.04
C LYS A 64 -14.99 -3.27 2.56
N TRP A 65 -13.84 -2.70 2.25
CA TRP A 65 -13.42 -2.39 0.89
C TRP A 65 -12.18 -3.21 0.57
N THR A 66 -12.25 -3.96 -0.52
CA THR A 66 -11.15 -4.81 -0.99
C THR A 66 -10.81 -4.43 -2.42
N VAL A 67 -9.60 -3.92 -2.62
CA VAL A 67 -9.05 -3.71 -3.96
C VAL A 67 -8.16 -4.89 -4.32
N SER A 68 -8.45 -5.54 -5.44
CA SER A 68 -7.66 -6.65 -5.98
C SER A 68 -7.02 -6.25 -7.31
N ASN A 69 -5.69 -6.43 -7.38
CA ASN A 69 -4.83 -6.19 -8.54
C ASN A 69 -5.02 -4.80 -9.18
N LEU A 70 -5.39 -3.80 -8.37
CA LEU A 70 -5.70 -2.43 -8.81
C LEU A 70 -6.76 -2.37 -9.93
N SER A 71 -7.65 -3.36 -9.98
CA SER A 71 -8.58 -3.56 -11.11
C SER A 71 -10.01 -3.82 -10.68
N GLU A 72 -10.18 -4.48 -9.52
CA GLU A 72 -11.47 -4.81 -8.95
C GLU A 72 -11.58 -4.22 -7.55
N LEU A 73 -12.68 -3.55 -7.27
CA LEU A 73 -13.05 -3.09 -5.93
C LEU A 73 -14.31 -3.83 -5.50
N THR A 74 -14.18 -4.64 -4.45
CA THR A 74 -15.32 -5.26 -3.77
C THR A 74 -15.67 -4.44 -2.54
N ILE A 75 -16.95 -4.08 -2.42
CA ILE A 75 -17.51 -3.33 -1.31
C ILE A 75 -18.50 -4.24 -0.59
N GLN A 76 -18.37 -4.40 0.70
CA GLN A 76 -19.23 -5.25 1.52
C GLN A 76 -19.79 -4.45 2.69
N GLU A 77 -21.11 -4.36 2.77
CA GLU A 77 -21.84 -3.56 3.76
C GLU A 77 -22.99 -4.43 4.29
N GLY A 78 -22.94 -4.83 5.57
CA GLY A 78 -23.89 -5.80 6.13
C GLY A 78 -23.88 -7.15 5.39
N ILE A 79 -25.01 -7.49 4.75
CA ILE A 79 -25.15 -8.72 3.93
C ILE A 79 -24.92 -8.45 2.43
N GLU A 80 -24.79 -7.19 2.03
CA GLU A 80 -24.67 -6.81 0.62
C GLU A 80 -23.20 -6.87 0.18
N SER A 81 -23.01 -7.22 -1.09
CA SER A 81 -21.71 -7.17 -1.73
C SER A 81 -21.84 -6.59 -3.14
N ARG A 82 -21.01 -5.60 -3.44
CA ARG A 82 -20.96 -4.92 -4.72
C ARG A 82 -19.56 -5.00 -5.31
N LEU A 83 -19.48 -5.41 -6.57
CA LEU A 83 -18.24 -5.46 -7.33
C LEU A 83 -18.18 -4.30 -8.32
N VAL A 84 -17.12 -3.52 -8.24
CA VAL A 84 -16.82 -2.41 -9.14
C VAL A 84 -15.57 -2.75 -9.92
N ARG A 85 -15.64 -2.61 -11.24
CA ARG A 85 -14.52 -2.88 -12.16
C ARG A 85 -14.36 -1.74 -13.14
N HIS A 86 -13.15 -1.56 -13.63
CA HIS A 86 -12.89 -0.67 -14.74
C HIS A 86 -13.53 -1.19 -16.03
N PRO A 87 -13.92 -0.31 -16.98
CA PRO A 87 -14.35 -0.73 -18.31
C PRO A 87 -13.29 -1.58 -19.02
N ASP A 88 -13.73 -2.52 -19.84
CA ASP A 88 -12.85 -3.50 -20.53
C ASP A 88 -11.77 -2.81 -21.38
N TRP A 89 -12.12 -1.69 -22.00
CA TRP A 89 -11.27 -0.94 -22.94
C TRP A 89 -10.34 0.07 -22.27
N GLU A 90 -10.40 0.23 -20.95
CA GLU A 90 -9.53 1.18 -20.27
C GLU A 90 -8.08 0.67 -20.21
N ASN A 91 -7.13 1.52 -20.59
CA ASN A 91 -5.72 1.18 -20.69
C ASN A 91 -5.13 0.77 -19.32
N THR A 92 -4.36 -0.32 -19.28
CA THR A 92 -3.74 -0.86 -18.05
C THR A 92 -2.91 0.18 -17.29
N LEU A 93 -2.17 1.05 -17.98
CA LEU A 93 -1.37 2.09 -17.34
C LEU A 93 -2.25 3.10 -16.62
N LYS A 94 -3.42 3.42 -17.18
CA LYS A 94 -4.41 4.30 -16.56
C LYS A 94 -5.08 3.63 -15.35
N LYS A 95 -5.40 2.33 -15.44
CA LYS A 95 -5.94 1.54 -14.31
C LYS A 95 -4.98 1.55 -13.12
N ARG A 96 -3.68 1.41 -13.40
CA ARG A 96 -2.61 1.36 -12.37
C ARG A 96 -2.11 2.72 -11.90
N GLY A 97 -2.76 3.82 -12.28
CA GLY A 97 -2.40 5.17 -11.80
C GLY A 97 -1.21 5.84 -12.50
N PHE A 98 -0.59 5.19 -13.50
CA PHE A 98 0.60 5.75 -14.18
C PHE A 98 0.27 7.02 -14.96
N ALA A 99 -0.84 7.03 -15.69
CA ALA A 99 -1.23 8.24 -16.43
C ALA A 99 -1.45 9.41 -15.46
N GLN A 100 -2.10 9.15 -14.33
CA GLN A 100 -2.45 10.12 -13.30
C GLN A 100 -1.20 10.71 -12.65
N ILE A 101 -0.24 9.87 -12.21
CA ILE A 101 1.00 10.37 -11.60
C ILE A 101 1.85 11.17 -12.60
N ILE A 102 1.90 10.75 -13.87
CA ILE A 102 2.60 11.50 -14.92
C ILE A 102 1.93 12.87 -15.14
N HIS A 103 0.60 12.92 -15.25
CA HIS A 103 -0.12 14.16 -15.43
C HIS A 103 0.06 15.10 -14.23
N ALA A 104 -0.07 14.60 -13.00
CA ALA A 104 0.13 15.39 -11.79
C ALA A 104 1.55 15.98 -11.73
N PHE A 105 2.57 15.20 -12.09
CA PHE A 105 3.94 15.69 -12.19
C PHE A 105 4.09 16.80 -13.24
N LEU A 106 3.59 16.59 -14.46
CA LEU A 106 3.72 17.57 -15.54
C LEU A 106 2.94 18.86 -15.27
N GLU A 107 1.80 18.77 -14.57
CA GLU A 107 1.03 19.93 -14.12
C GLU A 107 1.79 20.70 -13.04
N ALA A 108 2.39 20.01 -12.06
CA ALA A 108 3.20 20.65 -11.04
C ALA A 108 4.39 21.41 -11.64
N VAL A 109 5.08 20.80 -12.60
CA VAL A 109 6.19 21.45 -13.33
C VAL A 109 5.71 22.66 -14.13
N ARG A 110 4.61 22.53 -14.88
CA ARG A 110 4.09 23.62 -15.72
C ARG A 110 3.60 24.82 -14.92
N ASN A 111 2.93 24.56 -13.81
CA ASN A 111 2.26 25.59 -13.02
C ASN A 111 3.11 26.09 -11.84
N GLY A 112 4.27 25.48 -11.59
CA GLY A 112 5.10 25.78 -10.43
C GLY A 112 4.40 25.46 -9.10
N THR A 113 3.44 24.52 -9.10
CA THR A 113 2.73 24.12 -7.89
C THR A 113 3.51 23.05 -7.13
N LYS A 114 3.15 22.87 -5.85
CA LYS A 114 3.72 21.79 -5.04
C LYS A 114 3.47 20.42 -5.67
N GLU A 115 4.43 19.54 -5.48
CA GLU A 115 4.32 18.13 -5.83
C GLU A 115 3.17 17.44 -5.08
N PRO A 116 2.53 16.42 -5.68
CA PRO A 116 1.41 15.71 -5.05
C PRO A 116 1.83 14.91 -3.80
N ILE A 117 3.10 14.53 -3.69
CA ILE A 117 3.68 13.85 -2.53
C ILE A 117 4.92 14.66 -2.13
N SER A 118 4.96 15.18 -0.91
CA SER A 118 6.09 16.00 -0.46
C SER A 118 7.37 15.16 -0.32
N LYS A 119 8.52 15.82 -0.45
CA LYS A 119 9.83 15.18 -0.24
C LYS A 119 9.96 14.58 1.16
N ASP A 120 9.44 15.27 2.18
CA ASP A 120 9.49 14.80 3.56
C ASP A 120 8.62 13.55 3.75
N ASP A 121 7.45 13.49 3.12
CA ASP A 121 6.59 12.31 3.18
C ASP A 121 7.22 11.11 2.48
N ALA A 122 7.83 11.33 1.30
CA ALA A 122 8.56 10.30 0.59
C ALA A 122 9.79 9.81 1.39
N LEU A 123 10.54 10.73 2.02
CA LEU A 123 11.68 10.39 2.88
C LEU A 123 11.24 9.53 4.06
N PHE A 124 10.16 9.91 4.74
CA PHE A 124 9.67 9.17 5.90
C PHE A 124 9.24 7.73 5.56
N THR A 125 8.70 7.49 4.35
CA THR A 125 8.48 6.11 3.85
C THR A 125 9.79 5.33 3.79
N HIS A 126 10.87 5.93 3.31
CA HIS A 126 12.16 5.26 3.14
C HIS A 126 12.85 5.01 4.49
N GLU A 127 12.73 5.93 5.44
CA GLU A 127 13.23 5.75 6.82
C GLU A 127 12.56 4.54 7.49
N ILE A 128 11.24 4.40 7.36
CA ILE A 128 10.53 3.22 7.88
C ILE A 128 10.99 1.94 7.17
N CYS A 129 11.22 1.98 5.85
CA CYS A 129 11.76 0.82 5.13
C CYS A 129 13.14 0.41 5.65
N GLU A 130 14.01 1.38 5.94
CA GLU A 130 15.33 1.13 6.51
C GLU A 130 15.23 0.52 7.92
N GLU A 131 14.37 1.06 8.78
CA GLU A 131 14.13 0.49 10.11
C GLU A 131 13.57 -0.96 10.05
N ILE A 132 12.70 -1.25 9.08
CA ILE A 132 12.21 -2.62 8.83
C ILE A 132 13.37 -3.56 8.51
N LEU A 133 14.28 -3.15 7.64
CA LEU A 133 15.46 -3.95 7.29
C LEU A 133 16.36 -4.18 8.51
N GLN A 134 16.62 -3.14 9.29
CA GLN A 134 17.43 -3.24 10.51
C GLN A 134 16.83 -4.24 11.52
N LYS A 135 15.51 -4.19 11.73
CA LYS A 135 14.79 -5.15 12.61
C LYS A 135 14.84 -6.59 12.10
N LEU A 136 14.95 -6.80 10.78
CA LEU A 136 15.08 -8.13 10.19
C LEU A 136 16.50 -8.69 10.33
N THR A 137 17.52 -7.84 10.24
CA THR A 137 18.93 -8.26 10.25
C THR A 137 19.55 -8.35 11.65
N GLN A 138 18.91 -7.76 12.67
CA GLN A 138 19.38 -7.80 14.07
C GLN A 138 18.84 -9.01 14.88
N LYS A 139 18.12 -9.92 14.23
CA LYS A 139 17.71 -11.22 14.80
C LYS A 139 18.69 -12.31 14.43
#